data_AF-A0A5B0R4U3-F1
#
_entry.id   AF-A0A5B0R4U3-F1
#
_cell.length_a   1.000
_cell.length_b   1.000
_cell.length_c   1.000
_cell.angle_alpha   90.00
_cell.angle_beta   90.00
_cell.angle_gamma   90.00
#
_symmetry.space_group_name_H-M   'P 1'
#
loop_
_entity.id
_entity.type
_entity.pdbx_description
1 polymer ?
#
loop_
_entity_poly.entity_id
_entity_poly.type
_entity_poly.pdbx_seq_one_letter_code
_entity_poly.pdbx_strand_id
1 'polypeptide(L)'
;MRSSKNKARQKRRKTSRDNEFETLISDQTMPGGVLIRGKRVLKFDLFPEISKELAIEKEKRMKEEQEFKENSQNRPDEKIQKPAHHPLTPRAPTEEENATALKLVEEKFHHANRDYGKIYNSANEQIIGVFEILKIPN
;
A
#
# COMPACT_ATOMS: atom_id res chain seq x y z
N MET A 1 22.69 12.17 -47.76
CA MET A 1 21.64 11.17 -48.10
C MET A 1 21.45 10.00 -47.10
N ARG A 2 22.11 9.93 -45.92
CA ARG A 2 21.92 8.81 -44.95
C ARG A 2 20.80 9.01 -43.91
N SER A 3 20.34 10.26 -43.70
CA SER A 3 19.33 10.61 -42.69
C SER A 3 17.90 10.15 -43.04
N SER A 4 17.50 10.20 -44.31
CA SER A 4 16.12 9.82 -44.71
C SER A 4 15.86 8.30 -44.61
N LYS A 5 16.87 7.47 -44.90
CA LYS A 5 16.78 6.00 -44.78
C LYS A 5 16.57 5.55 -43.34
N ASN A 6 17.23 6.20 -42.38
CA ASN A 6 17.06 5.90 -40.96
C ASN A 6 15.67 6.32 -40.45
N LYS A 7 15.16 7.50 -40.86
CA LYS A 7 13.79 7.94 -40.54
C LYS A 7 12.73 6.99 -41.11
N ALA A 8 12.89 6.53 -42.36
CA ALA A 8 11.98 5.56 -42.97
C ALA A 8 11.99 4.21 -42.26
N ARG A 9 13.18 3.73 -41.84
CA ARG A 9 13.34 2.48 -41.07
C ARG A 9 12.75 2.60 -39.66
N GLN A 10 12.89 3.76 -39.02
CA GLN A 10 12.29 4.05 -37.71
C GLN A 10 10.76 4.16 -37.81
N LYS A 11 10.24 4.79 -38.87
CA LYS A 11 8.80 4.85 -39.17
C LYS A 11 8.24 3.45 -39.39
N ARG A 12 8.86 2.63 -40.25
CA ARG A 12 8.48 1.22 -40.46
C ARG A 12 8.53 0.38 -39.18
N ARG A 13 9.54 0.59 -38.32
CA ARG A 13 9.65 -0.10 -37.01
C ARG A 13 8.59 0.36 -35.99
N LYS A 14 8.05 1.57 -36.10
CA LYS A 14 6.88 2.02 -35.34
C LYS A 14 5.62 1.32 -35.87
N THR A 15 5.37 1.42 -37.18
CA THR A 15 4.17 0.82 -37.81
C THR A 15 4.10 -0.70 -37.62
N SER A 16 5.24 -1.41 -37.69
CA SER A 16 5.26 -2.87 -37.46
C SER A 16 4.93 -3.25 -36.02
N ARG A 17 5.38 -2.46 -35.04
CA ARG A 17 5.05 -2.71 -33.63
C ARG A 17 3.60 -2.33 -33.35
N ASP A 18 3.17 -1.17 -33.83
CA ASP A 18 1.80 -0.68 -33.63
C ASP A 18 0.78 -1.66 -34.25
N ASN A 19 1.07 -2.24 -35.43
CA ASN A 19 0.23 -3.26 -36.06
C ASN A 19 0.18 -4.59 -35.29
N GLU A 20 1.28 -5.03 -34.64
CA GLU A 20 1.28 -6.25 -33.83
C GLU A 20 0.35 -6.12 -32.61
N PHE A 21 0.18 -4.91 -32.07
CA PHE A 21 -0.74 -4.64 -30.95
C PHE A 21 -2.17 -4.33 -31.40
N GLU A 22 -2.40 -3.82 -32.61
CA GLU A 22 -3.77 -3.66 -33.16
C GLU A 22 -4.48 -4.99 -33.32
N THR A 23 -3.76 -6.07 -33.64
CA THR A 23 -4.32 -7.44 -33.71
C THR A 23 -4.50 -8.11 -32.34
N LEU A 24 -4.02 -7.49 -31.26
CA LEU A 24 -4.14 -7.97 -29.88
C LEU A 24 -5.24 -7.23 -29.10
N ILE A 25 -6.02 -6.37 -29.75
CA ILE A 25 -7.18 -5.73 -29.12
C ILE A 25 -8.20 -6.84 -28.86
N SER A 26 -8.23 -7.30 -27.60
CA SER A 26 -9.10 -8.37 -27.12
C SER A 26 -10.54 -8.19 -27.57
N ASP A 27 -11.11 -9.22 -28.20
CA ASP A 27 -12.52 -9.28 -28.60
C ASP A 27 -13.46 -9.42 -27.38
N GLN A 28 -12.90 -9.50 -26.17
CA GLN A 28 -13.68 -9.67 -24.95
C GLN A 28 -14.56 -8.44 -24.71
N THR A 29 -15.85 -8.71 -24.50
CA THR A 29 -16.80 -7.69 -24.10
C THR A 29 -16.44 -7.19 -22.70
N MET A 30 -15.85 -5.99 -22.65
CA MET A 30 -15.43 -5.37 -21.39
C MET A 30 -16.66 -5.16 -20.49
N PRO A 31 -16.65 -5.64 -19.23
CA PRO A 31 -17.76 -5.38 -18.32
C PRO A 31 -17.88 -3.85 -18.13
N GLY A 32 -19.01 -3.31 -18.61
CA GLY A 32 -19.38 -1.89 -18.63
C GLY A 32 -19.67 -1.27 -17.26
N GLY A 33 -19.00 -1.76 -16.21
CA GLY A 33 -19.07 -1.23 -14.86
C GLY A 33 -17.80 -0.49 -14.49
N VAL A 34 -17.94 0.79 -14.19
CA VAL A 34 -17.02 1.51 -13.30
C VAL A 34 -17.38 1.11 -11.87
N LEU A 35 -17.05 -0.12 -11.49
CA LEU A 35 -16.97 -0.44 -10.06
C LEU A 35 -15.65 0.13 -9.57
N ILE A 36 -15.62 1.45 -9.32
CA ILE A 36 -14.67 2.02 -8.36
C ILE A 36 -15.06 1.36 -7.05
N ARG A 37 -14.46 0.20 -6.81
CA ARG A 37 -14.41 -0.39 -5.49
C ARG A 37 -13.57 0.59 -4.69
N GLY A 38 -14.22 1.62 -4.15
CA GLY A 38 -13.79 2.32 -2.96
C GLY A 38 -13.77 1.28 -1.85
N LYS A 39 -12.84 0.33 -1.93
CA LYS A 39 -12.66 -0.72 -0.94
C LYS A 39 -12.36 0.08 0.31
N ARG A 40 -13.35 0.15 1.21
CA ARG A 40 -13.10 0.48 2.61
C ARG A 40 -11.99 -0.47 3.01
N VAL A 41 -10.77 0.05 3.13
CA VAL A 41 -9.62 -0.75 3.53
C VAL A 41 -9.94 -1.15 4.97
N LEU A 42 -10.35 -2.40 5.15
CA LEU A 42 -10.59 -2.95 6.47
C LEU A 42 -9.23 -3.24 7.07
N LYS A 43 -8.90 -2.51 8.13
CA LYS A 43 -7.69 -2.76 8.91
C LYS A 43 -7.96 -3.93 9.85
N PHE A 44 -7.10 -4.93 9.81
CA PHE A 44 -7.11 -6.04 10.75
C PHE A 44 -5.85 -5.96 11.61
N ASP A 45 -6.04 -6.05 12.92
CA ASP A 45 -4.93 -6.19 13.85
C ASP A 45 -4.57 -7.67 13.96
N LEU A 46 -3.36 -8.03 13.53
CA LEU A 46 -2.87 -9.40 13.57
C LEU A 46 -2.39 -9.80 14.97
N PHE A 47 -2.02 -8.83 15.80
CA PHE A 47 -1.43 -9.05 17.13
C PHE A 47 -2.09 -8.15 18.17
N PRO A 48 -3.38 -8.39 18.48
CA PRO A 48 -4.16 -7.51 19.35
C PRO A 48 -3.60 -7.40 20.78
N GLU A 49 -2.91 -8.42 21.26
CA GLU A 49 -2.28 -8.40 22.60
C GLU A 49 -1.05 -7.49 22.63
N ILE A 50 -0.16 -7.62 21.65
CA ILE A 50 1.01 -6.75 21.48
C ILE A 50 0.58 -5.29 21.28
N SER A 51 -0.49 -5.06 20.51
CA SER A 51 -1.07 -3.72 20.35
C SER A 51 -1.57 -3.12 21.66
N LYS A 52 -2.19 -3.91 22.54
CA LYS A 52 -2.63 -3.47 23.87
C LYS A 52 -1.44 -3.13 24.77
N GLU A 53 -0.41 -3.96 24.80
CA GLU A 53 0.81 -3.71 25.57
C GLU A 53 1.45 -2.38 25.16
N LEU A 54 1.59 -2.14 23.85
CA LEU A 54 2.11 -0.88 23.32
C LEU A 54 1.22 0.31 23.65
N ALA A 55 -0.11 0.15 23.66
CA ALA A 55 -1.02 1.23 24.01
C ALA A 55 -0.87 1.64 25.48
N ILE A 56 -0.74 0.66 26.39
CA ILE A 56 -0.50 0.91 27.81
C ILE A 56 0.83 1.65 28.03
N GLU A 57 1.89 1.22 27.34
CA GLU A 57 3.21 1.83 27.46
C GLU A 57 3.23 3.26 26.91
N LYS A 58 2.54 3.51 25.78
CA LYS A 58 2.34 4.87 25.25
C LYS A 58 1.60 5.77 26.24
N GLU A 59 0.56 5.25 26.90
CA GLU A 59 -0.20 6.04 27.86
C GLU A 59 0.64 6.41 29.09
N LYS A 60 1.43 5.46 29.62
CA LYS A 60 2.38 5.73 30.70
C LYS A 60 3.37 6.83 30.31
N ARG A 61 3.94 6.74 29.12
CA ARG A 61 4.87 7.77 28.61
C ARG A 61 4.21 9.14 28.48
N MET A 62 2.98 9.20 27.96
CA MET A 62 2.26 10.47 27.83
C MET A 62 2.01 11.11 29.20
N LYS A 63 1.70 10.31 30.23
CA LYS A 63 1.54 10.80 31.61
C LYS A 63 2.85 11.33 32.16
N GLU A 64 3.96 10.60 32.02
CA GLU A 64 5.28 11.05 32.46
C GLU A 64 5.71 12.37 31.78
N GLU A 65 5.45 12.50 30.48
CA GLU A 65 5.74 13.74 29.75
C GLU A 65 4.84 14.91 30.20
N GLN A 66 3.59 14.62 30.54
CA GLN A 66 2.66 15.62 31.05
C GLN A 66 3.05 16.09 32.46
N GLU A 67 3.36 15.16 33.36
CA GLU A 67 3.86 15.45 34.71
C GLU A 67 5.17 16.24 34.67
N PHE A 68 6.08 15.90 33.75
CA PHE A 68 7.30 16.67 33.55
C PHE A 68 7.01 18.11 33.13
N LYS A 69 6.08 18.33 32.18
CA LYS A 69 5.69 19.68 31.74
C LYS A 69 5.06 20.49 32.86
N GLU A 70 4.14 19.89 33.61
CA GLU A 70 3.46 20.54 34.73
C GLU A 70 4.44 20.90 35.85
N ASN A 71 5.33 19.98 36.24
CA ASN A 71 6.36 20.23 37.25
C ASN A 71 7.36 21.31 36.79
N SER A 72 7.80 21.27 35.52
CA SER A 72 8.70 22.28 34.96
C SER A 72 8.07 23.67 34.91
N GLN A 73 6.75 23.76 34.77
CA GLN A 73 6.02 25.02 34.76
C GLN A 73 5.79 25.55 36.18
N ASN A 74 5.50 24.67 37.13
CA ASN A 74 5.24 25.03 38.53
C ASN A 74 6.51 25.33 39.33
N ARG A 75 7.66 24.78 38.93
CA ARG A 75 8.95 24.94 39.62
C ARG A 75 10.07 25.26 38.62
N PRO A 76 10.08 26.47 38.05
CA PRO A 76 11.04 26.84 37.01
C PRO A 76 12.50 26.89 37.51
N ASP A 77 12.70 27.09 38.82
CA ASP A 77 14.03 27.20 39.43
C ASP A 77 14.67 25.83 39.75
N GLU A 78 13.87 24.76 39.77
CA GLU A 78 14.35 23.39 39.96
C GLU A 78 14.76 22.79 38.61
N LYS A 79 15.99 22.25 38.51
CA LYS A 79 16.43 21.48 37.33
C LYS A 79 15.76 20.11 37.34
N ILE A 80 14.51 20.05 36.91
CA ILE A 80 13.77 18.80 36.73
C ILE A 80 14.37 18.06 35.52
N GLN A 81 14.78 16.80 35.72
CA GLN A 81 15.34 16.00 34.64
C GLN A 81 14.23 15.55 33.69
N LYS A 82 14.49 15.68 32.38
CA LYS A 82 13.57 15.22 31.36
C LYS A 82 13.51 13.69 31.33
N PRO A 83 12.33 13.07 31.17
CA PRO A 83 12.22 11.63 30.99
C PRO A 83 13.09 11.13 29.82
N ALA A 84 13.78 10.01 30.04
CA ALA A 84 14.65 9.41 29.03
C ALA A 84 13.83 8.86 27.85
N HIS A 85 14.10 9.35 26.64
CA HIS A 85 13.34 8.95 25.46
C HIS A 85 13.95 7.70 24.80
N HIS A 86 13.43 6.52 25.15
CA HIS A 86 13.69 5.26 24.46
C HIS A 86 12.60 4.94 23.40
N PRO A 87 12.92 4.38 22.23
CA PRO A 87 11.89 3.95 21.28
C PRO A 87 11.00 2.86 21.89
N LEU A 88 9.68 2.96 21.68
CA LEU A 88 8.75 1.91 22.06
C LEU A 88 8.86 0.77 21.05
N THR A 89 9.52 -0.32 21.45
CA THR A 89 9.71 -1.49 20.60
C THR A 89 8.70 -2.58 20.98
N PRO A 90 7.86 -3.04 20.03
CA PRO A 90 6.97 -4.16 20.27
C PRO A 90 7.72 -5.41 20.70
N ARG A 91 7.10 -6.22 21.56
CA ARG A 91 7.56 -7.58 21.86
C ARG A 91 7.51 -8.45 20.59
N ALA A 92 8.38 -9.46 20.52
CA ALA A 92 8.26 -10.49 19.50
C ALA A 92 6.99 -11.34 19.71
N PRO A 93 6.21 -11.64 18.67
CA PRO A 93 5.07 -12.53 18.78
C PRO A 93 5.47 -13.95 19.19
N THR A 94 4.59 -14.61 19.93
CA THR A 94 4.70 -16.05 20.22
C THR A 94 4.32 -16.90 19.01
N GLU A 95 4.65 -18.20 19.06
CA GLU A 95 4.29 -19.15 18.00
C GLU A 95 2.76 -19.27 17.83
N GLU A 96 2.01 -19.25 18.94
CA GLU A 96 0.54 -19.33 18.92
C GLU A 96 -0.10 -18.07 18.30
N GLU A 97 0.41 -16.89 18.65
CA GLU A 97 -0.01 -15.62 18.05
C GLU A 97 0.28 -15.60 16.54
N ASN A 98 1.46 -16.07 16.12
CA ASN A 98 1.81 -16.20 14.71
C ASN A 98 0.90 -17.18 13.96
N ALA A 99 0.60 -18.34 14.53
CA ALA A 99 -0.31 -19.32 13.92
C ALA A 99 -1.73 -18.74 13.78
N THR A 100 -2.20 -18.00 14.79
CA THR A 100 -3.51 -17.33 14.75
C THR A 100 -3.55 -16.23 13.69
N ALA A 101 -2.49 -15.40 13.62
CA ALA A 101 -2.36 -14.36 12.62
C ALA A 101 -2.33 -14.93 11.19
N LEU A 102 -1.59 -16.02 10.97
CA LEU A 102 -1.51 -16.70 9.68
C LEU A 102 -2.90 -17.20 9.24
N LYS A 103 -3.61 -17.90 10.14
CA LYS A 103 -4.97 -18.38 9.87
C LYS A 103 -5.93 -17.24 9.51
N LEU A 104 -5.82 -16.10 10.20
CA LEU A 104 -6.63 -14.91 9.92
C LEU A 104 -6.30 -14.30 8.56
N VAL A 105 -5.02 -14.26 8.18
CA VAL A 105 -4.59 -13.80 6.86
C VAL A 105 -5.16 -14.71 5.76
N GLU A 106 -5.02 -16.03 5.91
CA GLU A 106 -5.54 -17.00 4.94
C GLU A 106 -7.07 -16.92 4.78
N GLU A 107 -7.80 -16.70 5.87
CA GLU A 107 -9.26 -16.60 5.85
C GLU A 107 -9.76 -15.28 5.25
N LYS A 108 -9.14 -14.15 5.61
CA LYS A 108 -9.64 -12.81 5.26
C LYS A 108 -9.05 -12.24 3.98
N PHE A 109 -7.85 -12.67 3.60
CA PHE A 109 -7.15 -12.13 2.44
C PHE A 109 -7.24 -13.12 1.28
N HIS A 110 -7.96 -12.72 0.23
CA HIS A 110 -8.01 -13.48 -1.01
C HIS A 110 -7.04 -12.88 -2.03
N HIS A 111 -6.34 -13.76 -2.74
CA HIS A 111 -5.57 -13.39 -3.90
C HIS A 111 -6.51 -12.80 -4.95
N ALA A 112 -6.31 -11.53 -5.28
CA ALA A 112 -7.02 -10.89 -6.37
C ALA A 112 -6.30 -11.20 -7.68
N ASN A 113 -6.56 -12.39 -8.25
CA ASN A 113 -6.18 -12.67 -9.63
C ASN A 113 -7.06 -11.81 -10.54
N ARG A 114 -6.45 -10.79 -11.14
CA ARG A 114 -7.12 -9.93 -12.11
C ARG A 114 -6.44 -10.14 -13.45
N ASP A 115 -7.21 -10.57 -14.44
CA ASP A 115 -6.73 -10.74 -15.81
C ASP A 115 -6.50 -9.38 -16.49
N TYR A 116 -7.03 -8.29 -15.92
CA TYR A 116 -6.83 -6.93 -16.41
C TYR A 116 -6.78 -5.90 -15.26
N GLY A 117 -6.10 -4.79 -15.49
CA GLY A 117 -6.08 -3.62 -14.62
C GLY A 117 -6.66 -2.38 -15.31
N LYS A 118 -7.24 -1.47 -14.53
CA LYS A 118 -7.75 -0.18 -15.01
C LYS A 118 -6.90 0.94 -14.39
N ILE A 119 -6.41 1.87 -15.22
CA ILE A 119 -5.73 3.10 -14.81
C ILE A 119 -6.78 4.21 -14.73
N TYR A 120 -6.82 4.87 -13.58
CA TYR A 120 -7.87 5.82 -13.24
C TYR A 120 -7.27 7.15 -12.79
N ASN A 121 -7.91 8.25 -13.17
CA ASN A 121 -7.63 9.58 -12.69
C ASN A 121 -8.52 9.89 -11.49
N SER A 122 -7.92 10.02 -10.31
CA SER A 122 -8.65 10.32 -9.08
C SER A 122 -9.22 11.73 -8.98
N ALA A 123 -8.70 12.68 -9.76
CA ALA A 123 -9.17 14.06 -9.68
C ALA A 123 -10.52 14.28 -10.40
N ASN A 124 -10.79 13.52 -11.46
CA ASN A 124 -11.99 13.71 -12.29
C ASN A 124 -12.83 12.44 -12.46
N GLU A 125 -12.50 11.41 -11.71
CA GLU A 125 -13.12 10.10 -11.71
C GLU A 125 -13.16 9.34 -13.06
N GLN A 126 -12.23 9.65 -13.98
CA GLN A 126 -12.20 9.03 -15.31
C GLN A 126 -11.22 7.86 -15.42
N ILE A 127 -11.58 6.84 -16.21
CA ILE A 127 -10.64 5.79 -16.64
C ILE A 127 -9.75 6.37 -17.74
N ILE A 128 -8.44 6.40 -17.50
CA ILE A 128 -7.43 6.86 -18.48
C ILE A 128 -7.03 5.72 -19.43
N GLY A 129 -7.05 4.48 -18.93
CA GLY A 129 -6.66 3.33 -19.74
C GLY A 129 -6.98 2.00 -19.07
N VAL A 130 -6.94 0.93 -19.85
CA VAL A 130 -7.10 -0.46 -19.38
C VAL A 130 -5.94 -1.26 -19.95
N PHE A 131 -5.40 -2.19 -19.18
CA PHE A 131 -4.39 -3.13 -19.62
C PHE A 131 -4.78 -4.54 -19.24
N GLU A 132 -4.48 -5.50 -20.10
CA GLU A 132 -4.66 -6.93 -19.85
C GLU A 132 -3.32 -7.53 -19.42
N ILE A 133 -3.32 -8.40 -18.41
CA ILE A 133 -2.13 -9.11 -17.95
C ILE A 133 -2.09 -10.45 -18.68
N LEU A 134 -1.31 -10.50 -19.77
CA LEU A 134 -1.09 -11.72 -20.52
C LEU A 134 -0.24 -12.70 -19.70
N LYS A 135 -0.78 -13.89 -19.42
CA LYS A 135 0.02 -14.99 -18.89
C LYS A 135 0.92 -15.52 -20.00
N ILE A 136 2.23 -15.42 -19.82
CA ILE A 136 3.18 -16.11 -20.69
C ILE A 136 3.22 -17.58 -20.21
N PRO A 137 2.82 -18.55 -21.06
CA PRO A 137 2.94 -19.96 -20.71
C PRO A 137 4.43 -20.32 -20.57
N ASN A 138 4.76 -21.10 -19.54
CA ASN A 138 6.07 -21.74 -19.38
C ASN A 138 6.26 -22.86 -20.41
#